data_AF-A0A9X0CTI7-F1
#
_entry.id   AF-A0A9X0CTI7-F1
#
_cell.length_a   1.000
_cell.length_b   1.000
_cell.length_c   1.000
_cell.angle_alpha   90.00
_cell.angle_beta   90.00
_cell.angle_gamma   90.00
#
_symmetry.space_group_name_H-M   'P 1'
#
loop_
_entity.id
_entity.type
_entity.pdbx_description
1 polymer ?
#
loop_
_entity_poly.entity_id
_entity_poly.type
_entity_poly.pdbx_seq_one_letter_code
_entity_poly.pdbx_strand_id
1 'polypeptide(L)'
;MDMENVTEEIKKYVKRIRSMAIEPQLSMPDVILWMISGNKRVAYCRIPAHRLLFSETKEACGKFCGKPIELLLKYPGRNAEETPHEIPALVRLELWLGLATHQQHWIKRENGEFNVYAET
;
A
#
# COMPACT_ATOMS: atom_id res chain seq x y z
N MET A 1 4.72 32.89 25.95
CA MET A 1 5.16 31.90 24.96
C MET A 1 3.92 31.52 24.17
N ASP A 2 3.90 31.79 22.87
CA ASP A 2 2.69 31.69 22.06
C ASP A 2 2.26 30.23 21.89
N MET A 3 1.01 29.91 22.21
CA MET A 3 0.51 28.52 22.13
C MET A 3 0.55 27.98 20.69
N GLU A 4 0.38 28.86 19.69
CA GLU A 4 0.45 28.50 18.28
C GLU A 4 1.84 27.98 17.91
N ASN A 5 2.90 28.69 18.31
CA ASN A 5 4.29 28.28 18.06
C ASN A 5 4.60 26.91 18.67
N VAL A 6 4.14 26.64 19.90
CA VAL A 6 4.34 25.35 20.57
C VAL A 6 3.65 24.21 19.78
N THR A 7 2.45 24.45 19.27
CA THR A 7 1.73 23.43 18.47
C THR A 7 2.42 23.15 17.13
N GLU A 8 2.99 24.15 16.47
CA GLU A 8 3.75 23.97 15.23
C GLU A 8 5.03 23.16 15.46
N GLU A 9 5.75 23.44 16.54
CA GLU A 9 6.93 22.67 16.92
C GLU A 9 6.59 21.21 17.21
N ILE A 10 5.53 20.94 17.97
CA ILE A 10 5.06 19.56 18.23
C ILE A 10 4.71 18.84 16.92
N LYS A 11 3.98 19.49 16.00
CA LYS A 11 3.66 18.91 14.69
C LYS A 11 4.93 18.56 13.89
N LYS A 12 5.94 19.43 13.95
CA LYS A 12 7.25 19.21 13.31
C LYS A 12 7.98 18.01 13.92
N TYR A 13 8.03 17.90 15.25
CA TYR A 13 8.61 16.75 15.94
C TYR A 13 7.88 15.45 15.60
N VAL A 14 6.55 15.45 15.63
CA VAL A 14 5.74 14.28 15.24
C VAL A 14 6.03 13.86 13.80
N LYS A 15 6.11 14.81 12.87
CA LYS A 15 6.46 14.52 11.46
C LYS A 15 7.84 13.88 11.35
N ARG A 16 8.82 14.39 12.09
CA ARG A 16 10.20 13.88 12.09
C ARG A 16 10.30 12.48 12.69
N ILE A 17 9.65 12.24 13.84
CA ILE A 17 9.61 10.91 14.47
C ILE A 17 8.96 9.91 13.52
N ARG A 18 7.84 10.27 12.88
CA ARG A 18 7.18 9.41 11.88
C ARG A 18 8.09 9.10 10.69
N SER A 19 8.87 10.07 10.20
CA SER A 19 9.83 9.80 9.12
C SER A 19 10.97 8.89 9.55
N MET A 20 11.44 8.99 10.79
CA MET A 20 12.51 8.15 11.32
C MET A 20 12.04 6.73 11.65
N ALA A 21 10.76 6.57 12.00
CA ALA A 21 10.14 5.25 12.23
C ALA A 21 9.98 4.44 10.95
N ILE A 22 10.06 5.07 9.77
CA ILE A 22 10.13 4.36 8.50
C ILE A 22 11.56 3.87 8.35
N GLU A 23 11.75 2.56 8.52
CA GLU A 23 13.07 1.95 8.49
C GLU A 23 13.74 2.14 7.10
N PRO A 24 14.85 2.90 7.02
CA PRO A 24 15.47 3.26 5.74
C PRO A 24 16.16 2.09 5.03
N GLN A 25 16.35 0.96 5.72
CA GLN A 25 17.02 -0.26 5.23
C GLN A 25 16.03 -1.30 4.63
N LEU A 26 14.85 -0.87 4.17
CA LEU A 26 13.89 -1.76 3.49
C LEU A 26 14.41 -2.14 2.10
N SER A 27 15.06 -3.30 1.99
CA SER A 27 15.40 -3.94 0.70
C SER A 27 14.17 -4.51 -0.02
N MET A 28 13.04 -4.60 0.68
CA MET A 28 11.79 -5.14 0.14
C MET A 28 11.15 -4.10 -0.81
N PRO A 29 10.98 -4.42 -2.09
CA PRO A 29 10.36 -3.50 -3.03
C PRO A 29 8.88 -3.29 -2.71
N ASP A 30 8.37 -2.12 -3.06
CA ASP A 30 6.94 -1.82 -2.93
C ASP A 30 6.12 -2.68 -3.90
N VAL A 31 4.89 -2.99 -3.51
CA VAL A 31 3.92 -3.67 -4.37
C VAL A 31 3.33 -2.66 -5.35
N ILE A 32 3.37 -2.97 -6.63
CA ILE A 32 2.79 -2.13 -7.68
C ILE A 32 1.60 -2.87 -8.29
N LEU A 33 0.43 -2.24 -8.24
CA LEU A 33 -0.74 -2.70 -8.97
C LEU A 33 -0.81 -1.96 -10.30
N TRP A 34 -0.85 -2.71 -11.40
CA TRP A 34 -1.01 -2.18 -12.74
C TRP A 34 -2.39 -2.50 -13.29
N MET A 35 -3.02 -1.53 -13.92
CA MET A 35 -4.14 -1.73 -14.83
C MET A 35 -3.57 -1.92 -16.24
N ILE A 36 -3.89 -3.06 -16.85
CA ILE A 36 -3.44 -3.43 -18.19
C ILE A 36 -4.64 -3.41 -19.14
N SER A 37 -4.46 -2.82 -20.32
CA SER A 37 -5.42 -2.88 -21.42
C SER A 37 -4.68 -3.30 -22.69
N GLY A 38 -5.01 -4.48 -23.23
CA GLY A 38 -4.19 -5.14 -24.25
C GLY A 38 -2.75 -5.33 -23.77
N ASN A 39 -1.78 -4.81 -24.53
CA ASN A 39 -0.36 -4.86 -24.17
C ASN A 39 0.15 -3.58 -23.50
N LYS A 40 -0.74 -2.69 -23.04
CA LYS A 40 -0.37 -1.38 -22.48
C LYS A 40 -0.72 -1.29 -20.99
N ARG A 41 0.21 -0.76 -20.21
CA ARG A 41 0.00 -0.30 -18.83
C ARG A 41 -0.69 1.05 -18.87
N VAL A 42 -1.95 1.11 -18.41
CA VAL A 42 -2.78 2.32 -18.54
C VAL A 42 -2.91 3.10 -17.23
N ALA A 43 -2.81 2.44 -16.08
CA ALA A 43 -2.83 3.08 -14.78
C ALA A 43 -2.10 2.22 -13.73
N TYR A 44 -1.67 2.82 -12.62
CA TYR A 44 -1.01 2.10 -11.55
C TYR A 44 -1.20 2.73 -10.17
N CYS A 45 -0.96 1.95 -9.13
CA CYS A 45 -0.68 2.48 -7.80
C CYS A 45 0.48 1.72 -7.17
N ARG A 46 1.20 2.40 -6.27
CA ARG A 46 2.35 1.85 -5.54
C ARG A 46 2.01 1.81 -4.07
N ILE A 47 2.22 0.66 -3.45
CA ILE A 47 1.86 0.38 -2.06
C ILE A 47 3.12 -0.11 -1.33
N PRO A 48 3.54 0.58 -0.26
CA PRO A 48 4.68 0.11 0.53
C PRO A 48 4.46 -1.29 1.09
N ALA A 49 5.42 -2.20 0.87
CA ALA A 49 5.29 -3.61 1.24
C ALA A 49 4.98 -3.81 2.74
N HIS A 50 5.59 -3.02 3.62
CA HIS A 50 5.35 -3.06 5.07
C HIS A 50 3.88 -2.79 5.46
N ARG A 51 3.08 -2.16 4.59
CA ARG A 51 1.65 -1.95 4.85
C ARG A 51 0.80 -3.18 4.55
N LEU A 52 1.31 -4.11 3.75
CA LEU A 52 0.63 -5.33 3.32
C LEU A 52 1.20 -6.59 3.99
N LEU A 53 2.37 -6.47 4.63
CA LEU A 53 3.09 -7.58 5.20
C LEU A 53 2.25 -8.33 6.25
N PHE A 54 2.25 -9.65 6.16
CA PHE A 54 1.64 -10.53 7.14
C PHE A 54 2.65 -10.95 8.19
N SER A 55 2.17 -11.06 9.42
CA SER A 55 2.87 -11.66 10.56
C SER A 55 1.85 -12.43 11.40
N GLU A 56 2.27 -13.51 12.05
CA GLU A 56 1.43 -14.20 13.03
C GLU A 56 1.14 -13.31 14.25
N THR A 57 2.05 -12.38 14.56
CA THR A 57 1.84 -11.33 15.56
C THR A 57 1.07 -10.17 14.93
N LYS A 58 -0.14 -9.92 15.45
CA LYS A 58 -1.07 -8.92 14.89
C LYS A 58 -0.51 -7.50 14.91
N GLU A 59 0.28 -7.16 15.92
CA GLU A 59 0.93 -5.85 16.08
C GLU A 59 2.03 -5.61 15.05
N ALA A 60 2.61 -6.68 14.51
CA ALA A 60 3.62 -6.66 13.46
C ALA A 60 3.03 -6.78 12.04
N CYS A 61 1.71 -6.98 11.92
CA CYS A 61 1.05 -6.97 10.62
C CYS A 61 1.02 -5.56 10.04
N GLY A 62 1.22 -5.49 8.73
CA GLY A 62 0.98 -4.28 7.96
C GLY A 62 -0.45 -3.77 8.15
N LYS A 63 -0.59 -2.44 8.25
CA LYS A 63 -1.87 -1.76 8.54
C LYS A 63 -3.04 -2.26 7.66
N PHE A 64 -2.76 -2.56 6.39
CA PHE A 64 -3.72 -2.94 5.36
C PHE A 64 -3.68 -4.44 5.00
N CYS A 65 -2.87 -5.23 5.69
CA CYS A 65 -2.79 -6.68 5.47
C CYS A 65 -4.18 -7.33 5.65
N GLY A 66 -4.68 -7.89 4.57
CA GLY A 66 -5.96 -8.57 4.45
C GLY A 66 -7.19 -7.78 4.88
N LYS A 67 -7.16 -6.45 4.70
CA LYS A 67 -8.31 -5.58 4.90
C LYS A 67 -8.76 -4.99 3.57
N PRO A 68 -10.07 -4.73 3.38
CA PRO A 68 -10.55 -3.97 2.23
C PRO A 68 -9.93 -2.58 2.21
N ILE A 69 -9.28 -2.25 1.10
CA ILE A 69 -8.73 -0.93 0.84
C ILE A 69 -9.23 -0.41 -0.50
N GLU A 70 -9.49 0.88 -0.56
CA GLU A 70 -9.80 1.61 -1.78
C GLU A 70 -8.52 2.31 -2.26
N LEU A 71 -8.17 2.10 -3.52
CA LEU A 71 -6.95 2.60 -4.12
C LEU A 71 -7.29 3.36 -5.39
N LEU A 72 -6.87 4.62 -5.42
CA LEU A 72 -6.91 5.43 -6.63
C LEU A 72 -5.68 5.12 -7.47
N LEU A 73 -5.89 4.75 -8.72
CA LEU A 73 -4.80 4.57 -9.69
C LEU A 73 -4.37 5.93 -10.26
N LYS A 74 -3.16 5.98 -10.79
CA LYS A 74 -2.55 7.15 -11.45
C LYS A 74 -2.10 6.75 -12.85
N TYR A 75 -2.08 7.70 -13.78
CA TYR A 75 -1.50 7.46 -15.09
C TYR A 75 0.03 7.27 -14.98
N PRO A 76 0.62 6.30 -15.70
CA PRO A 76 2.07 6.18 -15.78
C PRO A 76 2.67 7.43 -16.45
N GLY A 77 3.73 7.98 -15.85
CA GLY A 77 4.47 9.11 -16.43
C GLY A 77 3.83 10.49 -16.28
N ARG A 78 2.65 10.60 -15.64
CA ARG A 78 2.07 11.89 -15.23
C ARG A 78 2.14 12.02 -13.72
N ASN A 79 2.60 13.17 -13.24
CA ASN A 79 2.55 13.46 -11.81
C ASN A 79 1.11 13.78 -11.41
N ALA A 80 0.72 13.40 -10.18
CA ALA A 80 -0.62 13.71 -9.66
C ALA A 80 -0.90 15.23 -9.61
N GLU A 81 0.14 16.06 -9.65
CA GLU A 81 0.08 17.52 -9.68
C GLU A 81 -0.26 18.08 -11.09
N GLU A 82 0.03 17.32 -12.16
CA GLU A 82 -0.20 17.76 -13.54
C GLU A 82 -1.66 17.59 -13.98
N THR A 83 -2.39 16.65 -13.39
CA THR A 83 -3.81 16.41 -13.67
C THR A 83 -4.59 16.14 -12.37
N PRO A 84 -4.88 17.18 -11.56
CA PRO A 84 -5.50 17.02 -10.24
C PRO A 84 -6.92 16.43 -10.26
N HIS A 85 -7.56 16.40 -11.44
CA HIS A 85 -8.98 16.07 -11.59
C HIS A 85 -9.24 14.82 -12.44
N GLU A 86 -8.19 14.14 -12.91
CA GLU A 86 -8.34 12.90 -13.67
C GLU A 86 -7.91 11.70 -12.84
N ILE A 87 -8.90 10.90 -12.40
CA ILE A 87 -8.67 9.62 -11.73
C ILE A 87 -8.93 8.52 -12.77
N PRO A 88 -7.91 7.78 -13.25
CA PRO A 88 -8.12 6.74 -14.25
C PRO A 88 -9.00 5.60 -13.75
N ALA A 89 -8.88 5.22 -12.48
CA ALA A 89 -9.72 4.20 -11.86
C ALA A 89 -9.66 4.29 -10.33
N LEU A 90 -10.74 3.86 -9.68
CA LEU A 90 -10.82 3.55 -8.26
C LEU A 90 -11.08 2.06 -8.11
N VAL A 91 -10.18 1.34 -7.43
CA VAL A 91 -10.32 -0.10 -7.19
C VAL A 91 -10.46 -0.38 -5.71
N ARG A 92 -11.35 -1.32 -5.35
CA ARG A 92 -11.51 -1.80 -3.98
C ARG A 92 -11.11 -3.27 -3.92
N LEU A 93 -10.16 -3.60 -3.06
CA LEU A 93 -9.55 -4.92 -3.00
C LEU A 93 -8.97 -5.22 -1.62
N GLU A 94 -8.68 -6.49 -1.36
CA GLU A 94 -7.90 -6.93 -0.20
C GLU A 94 -6.56 -7.46 -0.69
N LEU A 95 -5.48 -7.09 0.00
CA LEU A 95 -4.13 -7.55 -0.35
C LEU A 95 -3.48 -8.21 0.85
N TRP A 96 -2.61 -9.17 0.56
CA TRP A 96 -1.81 -9.86 1.55
C TRP A 96 -0.45 -10.15 0.97
N LEU A 97 0.59 -9.86 1.75
CA LEU A 97 1.97 -10.13 1.39
C LEU A 97 2.60 -10.95 2.51
N GLY A 98 2.88 -12.23 2.26
CA GLY A 98 3.46 -13.12 3.26
C GLY A 98 4.18 -14.31 2.65
N LEU A 99 4.85 -15.09 3.49
CA LEU A 99 5.50 -16.32 3.08
C LEU A 99 4.47 -17.36 2.62
N ALA A 100 4.84 -18.20 1.65
CA ALA A 100 3.97 -19.28 1.16
C ALA A 100 3.49 -20.22 2.29
N THR A 101 4.31 -20.43 3.32
CA THR A 101 3.93 -21.21 4.52
C THR A 101 2.73 -20.63 5.27
N HIS A 102 2.51 -19.32 5.19
CA HIS A 102 1.39 -18.61 5.83
C HIS A 102 0.15 -18.50 4.93
N GLN A 103 0.18 -19.06 3.71
CA GLN A 103 -0.90 -18.94 2.73
C GLN A 103 -2.26 -19.43 3.27
N GLN A 104 -2.27 -20.39 4.21
CA GLN A 104 -3.52 -20.86 4.83
C GLN A 104 -4.29 -19.76 5.59
N HIS A 105 -3.60 -18.75 6.13
CA HIS A 105 -4.24 -17.59 6.77
C HIS A 105 -4.95 -16.68 5.76
N TRP A 106 -4.57 -16.78 4.48
CA TRP A 106 -5.20 -16.07 3.38
C TRP A 106 -6.37 -16.85 2.77
N ILE A 107 -6.16 -18.14 2.45
CA ILE A 107 -7.13 -18.97 1.71
C ILE A 107 -8.39 -19.28 2.50
N LYS A 108 -8.33 -19.41 3.82
CA LYS A 108 -9.49 -19.78 4.67
C LYS A 108 -10.62 -18.72 4.72
N ARG A 109 -10.62 -17.74 3.82
CA ARG A 109 -11.67 -16.72 3.70
C ARG A 109 -12.81 -17.23 2.81
N GLU A 110 -14.04 -16.93 3.19
CA GLU A 110 -15.26 -17.51 2.61
C GLU A 110 -15.67 -16.94 1.23
N ASN A 111 -14.91 -16.03 0.62
CA ASN A 111 -15.40 -15.24 -0.53
C ASN A 111 -14.48 -15.30 -1.75
N GLY A 112 -14.75 -16.21 -2.70
CA GLY A 112 -14.35 -16.04 -4.11
C GLY A 112 -13.82 -17.30 -4.83
N GLU A 113 -13.89 -17.27 -6.17
CA GLU A 113 -13.16 -18.19 -7.04
C GLU A 113 -11.65 -17.87 -6.99
N PHE A 114 -10.83 -18.85 -6.62
CA PHE A 114 -9.38 -18.70 -6.53
C PHE A 114 -8.72 -19.05 -7.87
N ASN A 115 -8.08 -18.07 -8.51
CA ASN A 115 -7.20 -18.30 -9.65
C ASN A 115 -5.74 -18.08 -9.22
N VAL A 116 -4.90 -19.12 -9.33
CA VAL A 116 -3.47 -19.05 -9.00
C VAL A 116 -2.68 -18.84 -10.29
N TYR A 117 -1.99 -17.71 -10.38
CA TYR A 117 -1.05 -17.42 -11.47
C TYR A 117 0.36 -17.39 -10.87
N ALA A 118 1.25 -18.23 -11.40
CA ALA A 118 2.68 -18.23 -11.07
C ALA A 118 3.45 -17.96 -12.37
N GLU A 119 4.15 -16.83 -12.43
CA GLU A 119 5.15 -16.59 -13.48
C GLU A 119 6.50 -17.11 -12.95
N THR A 120 7.16 -17.98 -13.73
CA THR A 120 8.48 -18.58 -13.44
C THR A 120 9.58 -17.77 -14.10
#